data_AF-A0A7K9Z821-F1
#
_entry.id   AF-A0A7K9Z821-F1
#
_cell.length_a   1.000
_cell.length_b   1.000
_cell.length_c   1.000
_cell.angle_alpha   90.00
_cell.angle_beta   90.00
_cell.angle_gamma   90.00
#
_symmetry.space_group_name_H-M   'P 1'
#
loop_
_entity.id
_entity.type
_entity.pdbx_description
1 polymer ?
#
loop_
_entity_poly.entity_id
_entity_poly.type
_entity_poly.pdbx_seq_one_letter_code
_entity_poly.pdbx_strand_id
1 'polypeptide(L)'
;QESLIAVALSTAQRFVWAGKPLEAIPAALQALRFSSRVFGSGSMQLVPIYLLLAEASTGTGRLRQAAKYLSQARWIILQTPDCSAALQSKLHRGLGLFSIAEGNLDQALYHLANDVYLAAAEFGLNSVEVSGGYFHMANIFFRQNKMDAANSLYTEV
;
A
#
# COMPACT_ATOMS: atom_id res chain seq x y z
N GLN A 1 14.83 -21.50 -3.22
CA GLN A 1 13.47 -21.14 -2.73
C GLN A 1 13.28 -19.62 -2.72
N GLU A 2 14.30 -18.84 -2.35
CA GLU A 2 14.31 -17.37 -2.47
C GLU A 2 14.05 -16.86 -3.90
N SER A 3 14.61 -17.52 -4.92
CA SER A 3 14.34 -17.17 -6.32
C SER A 3 12.84 -17.27 -6.69
N LEU A 4 12.12 -18.26 -6.16
CA LEU A 4 10.68 -18.43 -6.42
C LEU A 4 9.84 -17.38 -5.70
N ILE A 5 10.27 -16.93 -4.52
CA ILE A 5 9.63 -15.83 -3.78
C ILE A 5 9.75 -14.53 -4.59
N ALA A 6 10.95 -14.20 -5.05
CA ALA A 6 11.21 -12.99 -5.83
C ALA A 6 10.42 -12.98 -7.15
N VAL A 7 10.35 -14.12 -7.85
CA VAL A 7 9.57 -14.24 -9.10
C VAL A 7 8.07 -14.07 -8.85
N ALA A 8 7.52 -14.73 -7.83
CA ALA A 8 6.09 -14.63 -7.52
C ALA A 8 5.71 -13.20 -7.10
N LEU A 9 6.52 -12.55 -6.26
CA LEU A 9 6.28 -11.18 -5.80
C LEU A 9 6.38 -10.17 -6.96
N SER A 10 7.43 -10.25 -7.77
CA SER A 10 7.60 -9.34 -8.92
C SER A 10 6.53 -9.53 -9.98
N THR A 11 6.05 -10.75 -10.18
CA THR A 11 4.92 -11.04 -11.08
C THR A 11 3.64 -10.40 -10.57
N ALA A 12 3.33 -10.54 -9.28
CA ALA A 12 2.17 -9.91 -8.68
C ALA A 12 2.24 -8.38 -8.76
N GLN A 13 3.40 -7.79 -8.47
CA GLN A 13 3.59 -6.35 -8.55
C GLN A 13 3.35 -5.82 -9.97
N ARG A 14 3.84 -6.54 -10.98
CA ARG A 14 3.64 -6.18 -12.39
C ARG A 14 2.16 -6.19 -12.78
N PHE A 15 1.39 -7.16 -12.28
CA PHE A 15 -0.05 -7.20 -12.53
C PHE A 15 -0.78 -6.02 -11.90
N VAL A 16 -0.42 -5.62 -10.67
CA VAL A 16 -0.98 -4.42 -10.04
C VAL A 16 -0.68 -3.17 -10.88
N TRP A 17 0.58 -2.96 -11.28
CA TRP A 17 0.96 -1.81 -12.12
C TRP A 17 0.31 -1.81 -13.51
N ALA A 18 0.02 -3.00 -14.05
CA ALA A 18 -0.70 -3.14 -15.32
C ALA A 18 -2.22 -2.93 -15.19
N GLY A 19 -2.73 -2.55 -14.01
CA GLY A 19 -4.18 -2.39 -13.77
C GLY A 19 -4.94 -3.72 -13.76
N LYS A 20 -4.26 -4.83 -13.45
CA LYS A 20 -4.79 -6.20 -13.44
C LYS A 20 -4.77 -6.80 -12.03
N PRO A 21 -5.50 -6.22 -11.07
CA PRO A 21 -5.40 -6.63 -9.67
C PRO A 21 -5.96 -8.03 -9.41
N LEU A 22 -6.88 -8.55 -10.23
CA LEU A 22 -7.38 -9.93 -10.09
C LEU A 22 -6.28 -10.96 -10.38
N GLU A 23 -5.47 -10.71 -11.40
CA GLU A 23 -4.35 -11.54 -11.83
C GLU A 23 -3.17 -11.47 -10.86
N ALA A 24 -3.04 -10.36 -10.12
CA ALA A 24 -2.03 -10.21 -9.08
C ALA A 24 -2.24 -11.15 -7.89
N ILE A 25 -3.51 -11.42 -7.52
CA ILE A 25 -3.86 -12.14 -6.29
C ILE A 25 -3.25 -13.55 -6.21
N PRO A 26 -3.38 -14.43 -7.23
CA PRO A 26 -2.79 -15.77 -7.17
C PRO A 26 -1.27 -15.75 -7.02
N ALA A 27 -0.58 -14.85 -7.74
CA ALA A 27 0.87 -14.71 -7.65
C ALA A 27 1.31 -14.22 -6.27
N ALA A 28 0.60 -13.24 -5.69
CA ALA A 28 0.90 -12.74 -4.35
C ALA A 28 0.60 -13.77 -3.24
N LEU A 29 -0.48 -14.55 -3.37
CA LEU A 29 -0.78 -15.67 -2.46
C LEU A 29 0.31 -16.75 -2.51
N GLN A 30 0.81 -17.05 -3.71
CA GLN A 30 1.92 -17.98 -3.88
C GLN A 30 3.20 -17.46 -3.20
N ALA A 31 3.52 -16.16 -3.40
CA ALA A 31 4.63 -15.51 -2.72
C ALA A 31 4.47 -15.60 -1.20
N LEU A 32 3.28 -15.29 -0.68
CA LEU A 32 2.98 -15.37 0.75
C LEU A 32 3.21 -16.77 1.30
N ARG A 33 2.73 -17.80 0.61
CA ARG A 33 2.88 -19.20 1.02
C ARG A 33 4.35 -19.62 1.08
N PHE A 34 5.15 -19.22 0.08
CA PHE A 34 6.57 -19.53 0.06
C PHE A 34 7.34 -18.78 1.14
N SER A 35 7.12 -17.47 1.26
CA SER A 35 7.78 -16.63 2.26
C SER A 35 7.42 -17.05 3.68
N SER A 36 6.16 -17.40 3.96
CA SER A 36 5.73 -17.85 5.30
C SER A 36 6.42 -19.15 5.73
N ARG A 37 6.76 -20.03 4.77
CA ARG A 37 7.51 -21.27 5.06
C ARG A 37 8.99 -21.02 5.33
N VAL A 38 9.55 -19.97 4.76
CA VAL A 38 10.98 -19.65 4.89
C VAL A 38 11.24 -18.77 6.12
N PHE A 39 10.41 -17.75 6.33
CA PHE A 39 10.64 -16.71 7.35
C PHE A 39 9.72 -16.83 8.57
N GLY A 40 8.67 -17.66 8.51
CA GLY A 40 7.63 -17.74 9.54
C GLY A 40 6.50 -16.73 9.36
N SER A 41 5.37 -16.95 10.03
CA SER A 41 4.12 -16.21 9.81
C SER A 41 4.10 -14.78 10.37
N GLY A 42 4.99 -14.46 11.32
CA GLY A 42 5.10 -13.13 11.94
C GLY A 42 6.25 -12.28 11.41
N SER A 43 6.91 -12.70 10.34
CA SER A 43 8.12 -12.07 9.82
C SER A 43 7.83 -10.76 9.07
N MET A 44 8.69 -9.75 9.26
CA MET A 44 8.62 -8.47 8.55
C MET A 44 8.72 -8.63 7.03
N GLN A 45 9.42 -9.66 6.55
CA GLN A 45 9.55 -10.00 5.13
C GLN A 45 8.20 -10.32 4.47
N LEU A 46 7.14 -10.60 5.25
CA LEU A 46 5.78 -10.80 4.74
C LEU A 46 5.01 -9.50 4.52
N VAL A 47 5.40 -8.39 5.16
CA VAL A 47 4.67 -7.11 5.11
C VAL A 47 4.46 -6.63 3.67
N PRO A 48 5.48 -6.58 2.79
CA PRO A 48 5.25 -6.15 1.41
C PRO A 48 4.23 -7.01 0.65
N ILE A 49 4.18 -8.32 0.95
CA ILE A 49 3.26 -9.26 0.31
C ILE A 49 1.82 -9.03 0.80
N TYR A 50 1.64 -8.80 2.09
CA TYR A 50 0.33 -8.46 2.66
C TYR A 50 -0.19 -7.12 2.12
N LEU A 51 0.67 -6.11 1.99
CA LEU A 51 0.29 -4.82 1.42
C LEU A 51 -0.12 -4.95 -0.05
N LEU A 52 0.62 -5.74 -0.84
CA LEU A 52 0.25 -5.99 -2.24
C LEU A 52 -1.08 -6.74 -2.37
N LEU A 53 -1.32 -7.75 -1.53
CA LEU A 53 -2.60 -8.46 -1.47
C LEU A 53 -3.74 -7.54 -1.04
N ALA A 54 -3.49 -6.63 -0.11
CA ALA A 54 -4.46 -5.62 0.30
C ALA A 54 -4.82 -4.68 -0.85
N GLU A 55 -3.82 -4.12 -1.53
CA GLU A 55 -4.01 -3.22 -2.68
C GLU A 55 -4.83 -3.89 -3.79
N ALA A 56 -4.44 -5.11 -4.20
CA ALA A 56 -5.17 -5.87 -5.20
C ALA A 56 -6.61 -6.21 -4.76
N SER A 57 -6.81 -6.52 -3.48
CA SER A 57 -8.14 -6.80 -2.93
C SER A 57 -9.01 -5.54 -2.88
N THR A 58 -8.44 -4.39 -2.51
CA THR A 58 -9.12 -3.09 -2.53
C THR A 58 -9.52 -2.71 -3.95
N GLY A 59 -8.60 -2.80 -4.92
CA GLY A 59 -8.86 -2.49 -6.32
C GLY A 59 -9.90 -3.40 -7.00
N THR A 60 -10.24 -4.54 -6.37
CA THR A 60 -11.25 -5.49 -6.85
C THR A 60 -12.54 -5.47 -6.02
N GLY A 61 -12.69 -4.51 -5.10
CA GLY A 61 -13.86 -4.38 -4.23
C GLY A 61 -13.97 -5.46 -3.15
N ARG A 62 -12.94 -6.28 -2.94
CA ARG A 62 -12.90 -7.35 -1.94
C ARG A 62 -12.50 -6.81 -0.57
N LEU A 63 -13.28 -5.86 -0.06
CA LEU A 63 -12.92 -5.05 1.11
C LEU A 63 -12.66 -5.88 2.38
N ARG A 64 -13.46 -6.91 2.66
CA ARG A 64 -13.22 -7.80 3.82
C ARG A 64 -11.84 -8.46 3.76
N GLN A 65 -11.41 -8.85 2.56
CA GLN A 65 -10.13 -9.51 2.36
C GLN A 65 -8.97 -8.51 2.45
N ALA A 66 -9.15 -7.31 1.90
CA ALA A 66 -8.21 -6.20 2.04
C ALA A 66 -7.98 -5.84 3.51
N ALA A 67 -9.05 -5.65 4.29
CA ALA A 67 -9.00 -5.35 5.71
C ALA A 67 -8.21 -6.40 6.50
N LYS A 68 -8.41 -7.69 6.18
CA LYS A 68 -7.66 -8.79 6.80
C LYS A 68 -6.16 -8.67 6.53
N TYR A 69 -5.76 -8.42 5.29
CA TYR A 69 -4.34 -8.29 4.93
C TYR A 69 -3.69 -7.03 5.52
N LEU A 70 -4.38 -5.90 5.52
CA LEU A 70 -3.91 -4.67 6.18
C LEU A 70 -3.72 -4.89 7.68
N SER A 71 -4.64 -5.61 8.33
CA SER A 71 -4.52 -5.95 9.75
C SER A 71 -3.29 -6.81 10.04
N GLN A 72 -2.98 -7.79 9.18
CA GLN A 72 -1.77 -8.61 9.32
C GLN A 72 -0.50 -7.77 9.12
N ALA A 73 -0.43 -6.95 8.08
CA ALA A 73 0.71 -6.05 7.84
C ALA A 73 0.93 -5.09 9.02
N ARG A 74 -0.15 -4.46 9.50
CA ARG A 74 -0.12 -3.55 10.64
C ARG A 74 0.33 -4.24 11.92
N TRP A 75 -0.17 -5.45 12.19
CA TRP A 75 0.23 -6.20 13.36
C TRP A 75 1.74 -6.48 13.36
N ILE A 76 2.29 -6.96 12.25
CA ILE A 76 3.74 -7.25 12.13
C ILE A 76 4.58 -5.97 12.32
N ILE A 77 4.15 -4.86 11.70
CA ILE A 77 4.82 -3.56 11.88
C ILE A 77 4.80 -3.12 13.35
N LEU A 78 3.65 -3.23 14.03
CA LEU A 78 3.51 -2.86 15.44
C LEU A 78 4.37 -3.72 16.37
N GLN A 79 4.60 -4.97 16.02
CA GLN A 79 5.44 -5.88 16.80
C GLN A 79 6.94 -5.70 16.53
N THR A 80 7.33 -4.89 15.54
CA THR A 80 8.74 -4.70 15.21
C THR A 80 9.23 -3.32 15.64
N PRO A 81 9.96 -3.21 16.76
CA PRO A 81 10.69 -1.98 17.07
C PRO A 81 11.66 -1.69 15.92
N ASP A 82 11.82 -0.42 15.55
CA ASP A 82 12.68 0.05 14.46
C ASP A 82 12.20 -0.28 13.03
N CYS A 83 10.89 -0.50 12.84
CA CYS A 83 10.33 -0.58 11.49
C CYS A 83 10.62 0.70 10.69
N SER A 84 11.16 0.56 9.48
CA SER A 84 11.55 1.70 8.65
C SER A 84 10.37 2.60 8.27
N ALA A 85 10.63 3.91 8.11
CA ALA A 85 9.61 4.86 7.67
C ALA A 85 9.07 4.48 6.29
N ALA A 86 9.91 3.90 5.41
CA ALA A 86 9.50 3.31 4.14
C ALA A 86 8.34 2.30 4.25
N LEU A 87 8.44 1.34 5.18
CA LEU A 87 7.40 0.31 5.34
C LEU A 87 6.14 0.89 6.01
N GLN A 88 6.32 1.81 6.95
CA GLN A 88 5.20 2.51 7.58
C GLN A 88 4.44 3.36 6.56
N SER A 89 5.13 4.09 5.68
CA SER A 89 4.53 4.85 4.57
C SER A 89 3.66 3.94 3.69
N LYS A 90 4.19 2.79 3.25
CA LYS A 90 3.42 1.82 2.43
C LYS A 90 2.18 1.28 3.14
N LEU A 91 2.25 1.03 4.45
CA LEU A 91 1.08 0.64 5.23
C LEU A 91 0.03 1.76 5.22
N HIS A 92 0.45 3.00 5.47
CA HIS A 92 -0.42 4.16 5.46
C HIS A 92 -1.07 4.39 4.09
N ARG A 93 -0.32 4.22 2.99
CA ARG A 93 -0.89 4.23 1.63
C ARG A 93 -1.99 3.19 1.48
N GLY A 94 -1.73 1.94 1.87
CA GLY A 94 -2.71 0.86 1.80
C GLY A 94 -3.98 1.13 2.61
N LEU A 95 -3.85 1.67 3.82
CA LEU A 95 -4.98 2.07 4.67
C LEU A 95 -5.76 3.25 4.07
N GLY A 96 -5.06 4.21 3.47
CA GLY A 96 -5.67 5.35 2.77
C GLY A 96 -6.50 4.89 1.58
N LEU A 97 -5.94 4.06 0.70
CA LEU A 97 -6.65 3.48 -0.44
C LEU A 97 -7.86 2.65 -0.03
N PHE A 98 -7.73 1.86 1.03
CA PHE A 98 -8.83 1.11 1.59
C PHE A 98 -9.95 2.03 2.10
N SER A 99 -9.60 3.11 2.81
CA SER A 99 -10.56 4.09 3.32
C SER A 99 -11.29 4.83 2.18
N ILE A 100 -10.60 5.14 1.07
CA ILE A 100 -11.24 5.66 -0.14
C ILE A 100 -12.30 4.68 -0.66
N ALA A 101 -11.96 3.39 -0.73
CA ALA A 101 -12.86 2.36 -1.24
C ALA A 101 -14.07 2.12 -0.32
N GLU A 102 -13.92 2.36 0.99
CA GLU A 102 -15.02 2.39 1.96
C GLU A 102 -15.85 3.69 1.91
N GLY A 103 -15.40 4.70 1.17
CA GLY A 103 -16.04 6.02 1.12
C GLY A 103 -15.71 6.94 2.30
N ASN A 104 -14.81 6.53 3.20
CA ASN A 104 -14.36 7.33 4.34
C ASN A 104 -13.18 8.23 3.94
N LEU A 105 -13.51 9.36 3.32
CA LEU A 105 -12.51 10.28 2.75
C LEU A 105 -11.67 10.99 3.82
N ASP A 106 -12.21 11.26 5.00
CA ASP A 106 -11.46 11.92 6.08
C ASP A 106 -10.37 11.01 6.63
N GLN A 107 -10.71 9.73 6.87
CA GLN A 107 -9.74 8.73 7.29
C GLN A 107 -8.71 8.45 6.18
N ALA A 108 -9.14 8.47 4.91
CA ALA A 108 -8.23 8.36 3.78
C ALA A 108 -7.19 9.48 3.77
N LEU A 109 -7.61 10.74 3.91
CA LEU A 109 -6.71 11.89 3.96
C LEU A 109 -5.73 11.80 5.13
N TYR A 110 -6.18 11.38 6.31
CA TYR A 110 -5.29 11.15 7.46
C TYR A 110 -4.19 10.14 7.13
N HIS A 111 -4.55 8.99 6.57
CA HIS A 111 -3.57 7.97 6.25
C HIS A 111 -2.63 8.39 5.11
N LEU A 112 -3.14 9.03 4.07
CA LEU A 112 -2.33 9.49 2.93
C LEU A 112 -1.37 10.63 3.32
N ALA A 113 -1.78 11.53 4.22
CA ALA A 113 -0.88 12.56 4.74
C ALA A 113 0.30 11.96 5.53
N ASN A 114 0.05 10.90 6.31
CA ASN A 114 1.11 10.16 7.00
C ASN A 114 2.01 9.40 6.00
N ASP A 115 1.45 8.84 4.92
CA ASP A 115 2.24 8.25 3.83
C ASP A 115 3.20 9.28 3.23
N VAL A 116 2.71 10.45 2.83
CA VAL A 116 3.54 11.55 2.30
C VAL A 116 4.63 11.95 3.29
N TYR A 117 4.28 12.16 4.56
CA TYR A 117 5.24 12.57 5.60
C TYR A 117 6.36 11.54 5.78
N LEU A 118 6.00 10.26 5.93
CA LEU A 118 6.96 9.18 6.15
C LEU A 118 7.83 8.92 4.91
N ALA A 119 7.24 8.96 3.71
CA ALA A 119 7.96 8.81 2.46
C ALA A 119 8.95 9.97 2.24
N ALA A 120 8.53 11.20 2.51
CA ALA A 120 9.40 12.38 2.37
C ALA A 120 10.55 12.37 3.38
N ALA A 121 10.30 11.89 4.61
CA ALA A 121 11.34 11.75 5.63
C ALA A 121 12.40 10.70 5.26
N GLU A 122 12.00 9.61 4.58
CA GLU A 122 12.90 8.53 4.17
C GLU A 122 13.63 8.83 2.85
N PHE A 123 12.92 9.33 1.85
CA PHE A 123 13.39 9.41 0.45
C PHE A 123 13.59 10.84 -0.05
N GLY A 124 13.18 11.85 0.71
CA GLY A 124 13.15 13.26 0.31
C GLY A 124 11.85 13.65 -0.42
N LEU A 125 11.52 14.95 -0.39
CA LEU A 125 10.26 15.47 -0.91
C LEU A 125 10.05 15.23 -2.42
N ASN A 126 11.13 15.27 -3.20
CA ASN A 126 11.07 15.17 -4.67
C ASN A 126 11.19 13.71 -5.18
N SER A 127 11.00 12.73 -4.29
CA SER A 127 11.10 11.31 -4.64
C SER A 127 9.80 10.78 -5.24
N VAL A 128 9.91 9.78 -6.12
CA VAL A 128 8.74 9.15 -6.74
C VAL A 128 7.85 8.44 -5.71
N GLU A 129 8.45 8.04 -4.58
CA GLU A 129 7.75 7.44 -3.46
C GLU A 129 6.73 8.39 -2.85
N VAL A 130 6.97 9.69 -2.85
CA VAL A 130 6.05 10.70 -2.28
C VAL A 130 4.86 10.98 -3.21
N SER A 131 5.09 10.98 -4.53
CA SER A 131 4.10 11.36 -5.56
C SER A 131 2.77 10.59 -5.47
N GLY A 132 2.83 9.30 -5.10
CA GLY A 132 1.62 8.48 -4.97
C GLY A 132 0.65 8.98 -3.89
N GLY A 133 1.17 9.46 -2.76
CA GLY A 133 0.35 10.02 -1.68
C GLY A 133 -0.34 11.31 -2.12
N TYR A 134 0.40 12.23 -2.75
CA TYR A 134 -0.15 13.46 -3.31
C TYR A 134 -1.21 13.21 -4.36
N PHE A 135 -0.96 12.29 -5.29
CA PHE A 135 -1.92 11.93 -6.33
C PHE A 135 -3.26 11.46 -5.75
N HIS A 136 -3.24 10.60 -4.72
CA HIS A 136 -4.47 10.13 -4.09
C HIS A 136 -5.19 11.23 -3.30
N MET A 137 -4.46 12.08 -2.58
CA MET A 137 -5.06 13.23 -1.86
C MET A 137 -5.67 14.23 -2.83
N ALA A 138 -4.99 14.55 -3.94
CA ALA A 138 -5.50 15.41 -4.98
C ALA A 138 -6.81 14.88 -5.57
N ASN A 139 -6.89 13.58 -5.87
CA ASN A 139 -8.12 12.92 -6.34
C ASN A 139 -9.28 13.03 -5.33
N ILE A 140 -9.00 12.96 -4.02
CA ILE A 140 -10.02 13.15 -2.98
C ILE A 140 -10.54 14.60 -3.02
N PHE A 141 -9.65 15.59 -3.03
CA PHE A 141 -10.05 17.00 -3.06
C PHE A 141 -10.78 17.38 -4.34
N PHE A 142 -10.37 16.82 -5.48
CA PHE A 142 -11.08 16.96 -6.74
C PHE A 142 -12.53 16.47 -6.63
N ARG A 143 -12.76 15.27 -6.07
CA ARG A 143 -14.11 14.73 -5.83
C ARG A 143 -14.94 15.57 -4.85
N GLN A 144 -14.28 16.28 -3.94
CA GLN A 144 -14.93 17.22 -3.01
C GLN A 144 -15.13 18.62 -3.60
N ASN A 145 -14.79 18.85 -4.89
CA ASN A 145 -14.81 20.15 -5.56
C ASN A 145 -13.94 21.23 -4.88
N LYS A 146 -12.88 20.82 -4.16
CA LYS A 146 -11.88 21.69 -3.55
C LYS A 146 -10.71 21.88 -4.50
N MET A 147 -10.97 22.60 -5.59
CA MET A 147 -10.08 22.67 -6.75
C MET A 147 -8.71 23.28 -6.45
N ASP A 148 -8.64 24.29 -5.58
CA ASP A 148 -7.35 24.91 -5.23
C ASP A 148 -6.40 23.90 -4.58
N ALA A 149 -6.89 23.16 -3.59
CA ALA A 149 -6.12 22.11 -2.92
C ALA A 149 -5.76 20.95 -3.87
N ALA A 150 -6.69 20.54 -4.73
CA ALA A 150 -6.43 19.50 -5.71
C ALA A 150 -5.31 19.90 -6.68
N ASN A 151 -5.36 21.11 -7.25
CA ASN A 151 -4.37 21.61 -8.19
C ASN A 151 -2.99 21.74 -7.54
N SER A 152 -2.91 22.28 -6.32
CA SER A 152 -1.63 22.38 -5.59
C SER A 152 -0.99 21.03 -5.30
N LEU A 153 -1.77 19.97 -5.13
CA LEU A 153 -1.22 18.62 -4.90
C LEU A 153 -0.86 17.93 -6.21
N TYR A 154 -1.61 18.17 -7.30
CA TYR A 154 -1.25 17.63 -8.61
C TYR A 154 0.06 18.18 -9.17
N THR A 155 0.50 19.38 -8.76
CA THR A 155 1.81 19.92 -9.17
C THR A 155 3.00 19.19 -8.53
N GLU A 156 2.76 18.39 -7.49
CA GLU A 156 3.78 17.61 -6.78
C GLU A 156 3.88 16.15 -7.27
N VAL A 157 3.15 15.78 -8.32
CA VAL A 157 3.06 14.42 -8.90
C VAL A 157 3.96 14.24 -10.12
#